data_AF-A0A5P1FT04-F1
#
_entry.id   AF-A0A5P1FT04-F1
#
_cell.length_a   1.000
_cell.length_b   1.000
_cell.length_c   1.000
_cell.angle_alpha   90.00
_cell.angle_beta   90.00
_cell.angle_gamma   90.00
#
_symmetry.space_group_name_H-M   'P 1'
#
loop_
_entity.id
_entity.type
_entity.pdbx_description
1 polymer ?
#
loop_
_entity_poly.entity_id
_entity_poly.type
_entity_poly.pdbx_seq_one_letter_code
_entity_poly.pdbx_strand_id
1 'polypeptide(L)'
;MDTSFRYSSDSKSLRIRAKQKLSVDPKTLIQAHGELDTRTGAPSYLALIIRRFYPDLSASVGVGVQTSKALQTAKRDKFGYYIRGKKAISLTSNGFVGINIKGRCDTDKEFKERKARGALEFVWSILDFQKDQDVRIKVGYEISQQVPYFQLRENNWTLNADANAPNNNNEDVTVERKEKSAVIGVMKKSVGGCTHERERAEILKEAVTEAEPTNNCKSTGARINLQNDDAISCPLL
;
A
#
# COMPACT_ATOMS: atom_id res chain seq x y z
N MET A 1 -6.28 4.13 -4.16
CA MET A 1 -5.11 3.28 -4.49
C MET A 1 -3.85 4.06 -4.12
N ASP A 2 -2.90 3.43 -3.43
CA ASP A 2 -1.60 4.04 -3.10
C ASP A 2 -0.52 3.43 -4.00
N THR A 3 0.32 4.27 -4.62
CA THR A 3 1.48 3.84 -5.42
C THR A 3 2.75 4.40 -4.83
N SER A 4 3.86 3.67 -4.94
CA SER A 4 5.16 4.13 -4.46
C SER A 4 6.30 3.56 -5.28
N PHE A 5 7.33 4.38 -5.49
CA PHE A 5 8.59 3.98 -6.08
C PHE A 5 9.59 3.69 -4.97
N ARG A 6 10.32 2.58 -5.08
CA ARG A 6 11.34 2.18 -4.10
C ARG A 6 12.65 1.89 -4.80
N TYR A 7 13.70 2.57 -4.40
CA TYR A 7 15.06 2.28 -4.83
C TYR A 7 15.86 1.78 -3.63
N SER A 8 16.51 0.62 -3.77
CA SER A 8 17.38 0.02 -2.76
C SER A 8 18.80 -0.08 -3.32
N SER A 9 19.78 0.25 -2.47
CA SER A 9 21.20 0.20 -2.80
C SER A 9 21.68 -1.23 -3.02
N ASP A 10 21.20 -2.19 -2.21
CA ASP A 10 21.44 -3.63 -2.38
C ASP A 10 21.03 -4.09 -3.79
N SER A 11 19.74 -3.98 -4.12
CA SER A 11 19.26 -4.58 -5.36
C SER A 11 19.63 -3.77 -6.62
N LYS A 12 20.16 -2.56 -6.43
CA LYS A 12 20.45 -1.55 -7.48
C LYS A 12 19.32 -1.44 -8.50
N SER A 13 18.10 -1.62 -8.03
CA SER A 13 16.91 -1.69 -8.88
C SER A 13 15.78 -0.85 -8.30
N LEU A 14 15.08 -0.18 -9.21
CA LEU A 14 13.85 0.51 -8.89
C LEU A 14 12.71 -0.51 -8.87
N ARG A 15 11.83 -0.39 -7.89
CA ARG A 15 10.63 -1.22 -7.77
C ARG A 15 9.40 -0.34 -7.69
N ILE A 16 8.38 -0.72 -8.45
CA ILE A 16 7.08 -0.07 -8.44
C ILE A 16 6.19 -0.88 -7.52
N ARG A 17 5.64 -0.24 -6.50
CA ARG A 17 4.77 -0.87 -5.52
C ARG A 17 3.40 -0.24 -5.56
N ALA A 18 2.37 -1.09 -5.68
CA ALA A 18 0.98 -0.69 -5.64
C ALA A 18 0.30 -1.34 -4.43
N LYS A 19 -0.53 -0.57 -3.74
CA LYS A 19 -1.28 -1.00 -2.57
C LYS A 19 -2.71 -0.49 -2.65
N GLN A 20 -3.65 -1.42 -2.68
CA GLN A 20 -5.08 -1.13 -2.62
C GLN A 20 -5.61 -1.51 -1.24
N LYS A 21 -6.46 -0.65 -0.67
CA LYS A 21 -7.17 -0.91 0.59
C LYS A 21 -8.66 -0.85 0.29
N LEU A 22 -9.40 -1.81 0.81
CA LEU A 22 -10.86 -1.89 0.73
C LEU A 22 -11.38 -2.09 2.15
N SER A 23 -12.26 -1.20 2.59
CA SER A 23 -12.89 -1.32 3.91
C SER A 23 -14.04 -2.31 3.81
N VAL A 24 -14.03 -3.33 4.67
CA VAL A 24 -15.15 -4.27 4.80
C VAL A 24 -16.11 -3.77 5.88
N ASP A 25 -15.54 -3.28 6.98
CA ASP A 25 -16.24 -2.64 8.08
C ASP A 25 -15.35 -1.50 8.65
N PRO A 26 -15.85 -0.65 9.57
CA PRO A 26 -15.08 0.47 10.11
C PRO A 26 -13.75 0.08 10.79
N LYS A 27 -13.64 -1.16 11.25
CA LYS A 27 -12.47 -1.69 11.98
C LYS A 27 -11.70 -2.74 11.17
N THR A 28 -12.16 -3.15 9.99
CA THR A 28 -11.54 -4.21 9.17
C THR A 28 -11.26 -3.75 7.74
N LEU A 29 -10.00 -3.90 7.32
CA LEU A 29 -9.53 -3.57 5.98
C LEU A 29 -8.98 -4.82 5.28
N ILE A 30 -9.39 -5.03 4.04
CA ILE A 30 -8.68 -5.89 3.09
C ILE A 30 -7.64 -5.03 2.38
N GLN A 31 -6.42 -5.51 2.27
CA GLN A 31 -5.35 -4.82 1.56
C GLN A 31 -4.66 -5.78 0.59
N ALA A 32 -4.69 -5.40 -0.69
CA ALA A 32 -3.92 -6.04 -1.75
C ALA A 32 -2.62 -5.25 -1.98
N HIS A 33 -1.56 -5.95 -2.32
CA HIS A 33 -0.23 -5.39 -2.51
C HIS A 33 0.46 -6.12 -3.65
N GLY A 34 0.90 -5.38 -4.67
CA GLY A 34 1.75 -5.86 -5.75
C GLY A 34 3.05 -5.05 -5.83
N GLU A 35 4.13 -5.70 -6.22
CA GLU A 35 5.42 -5.09 -6.51
C GLU A 35 5.97 -5.62 -7.85
N LEU A 36 6.54 -4.71 -8.64
CA LEU A 36 7.17 -4.97 -9.93
C LEU A 36 8.63 -4.51 -9.87
N ASP A 37 9.57 -5.38 -10.24
CA ASP A 37 10.99 -5.02 -10.34
C ASP A 37 11.29 -4.50 -11.75
N THR A 38 11.64 -3.22 -11.88
CA THR A 38 11.82 -2.59 -13.20
C THR A 38 13.06 -3.11 -13.92
N ARG A 39 14.01 -3.71 -13.21
CA ARG A 39 15.20 -4.31 -13.84
C ARG A 39 14.84 -5.55 -14.66
N THR A 40 13.87 -6.34 -14.18
CA THR A 40 13.46 -7.60 -14.83
C THR A 40 12.14 -7.47 -15.59
N GLY A 41 11.37 -6.40 -15.35
CA GLY A 41 10.01 -6.25 -15.86
C GLY A 41 9.03 -7.26 -15.28
N ALA A 42 9.41 -8.03 -14.26
CA ALA A 42 8.62 -9.12 -13.70
C ALA A 42 8.02 -8.75 -12.31
N PRO A 43 6.84 -9.30 -11.96
CA PRO A 43 6.29 -9.18 -10.61
C PRO A 43 7.25 -9.78 -9.58
N SER A 44 7.64 -9.01 -8.58
CA SER A 44 8.54 -9.46 -7.51
C SER A 44 7.78 -9.97 -6.28
N TYR A 45 6.61 -9.41 -6.00
CA TYR A 45 5.84 -9.70 -4.80
C TYR A 45 4.34 -9.46 -4.98
N LEU A 46 3.52 -10.37 -4.49
CA LEU A 46 2.07 -10.20 -4.37
C LEU A 46 1.63 -10.62 -2.98
N ALA A 47 0.76 -9.85 -2.33
CA ALA A 47 0.18 -10.23 -1.05
C ALA A 47 -1.24 -9.69 -0.85
N LEU A 48 -2.02 -10.47 -0.13
CA LEU A 48 -3.36 -10.11 0.33
C LEU A 48 -3.39 -10.24 1.85
N ILE A 49 -3.93 -9.23 2.53
CA ILE A 49 -4.03 -9.22 3.99
C ILE A 49 -5.38 -8.69 4.44
N ILE A 50 -5.98 -9.37 5.42
CA ILE A 50 -7.10 -8.88 6.19
C ILE A 50 -6.54 -8.31 7.48
N ARG A 51 -6.86 -7.06 7.78
CA ARG A 51 -6.36 -6.34 8.96
C ARG A 51 -7.53 -5.84 9.78
N ARG A 52 -7.52 -6.14 11.08
CA ARG A 52 -8.46 -5.60 12.05
C ARG A 52 -7.75 -4.61 12.98
N PHE A 53 -8.41 -3.49 13.24
CA PHE A 53 -7.94 -2.40 14.09
C PHE A 53 -8.73 -2.38 15.39
N TYR A 54 -8.00 -2.15 16.48
CA TYR A 54 -8.51 -2.01 17.84
C TYR A 54 -8.08 -0.62 18.33
N PRO A 55 -8.85 0.44 17.97
CA PRO A 55 -8.47 1.83 18.27
C PRO A 55 -8.30 2.06 19.77
N ASP A 56 -9.19 1.49 20.59
CA ASP A 56 -9.17 1.60 22.06
C ASP A 56 -7.87 1.05 22.67
N LEU A 57 -7.20 0.12 21.98
CA LEU A 57 -5.93 -0.48 22.38
C LEU A 57 -4.72 0.07 21.61
N SER A 58 -4.94 1.01 20.69
CA SER A 58 -3.94 1.48 19.72
C SER A 58 -3.23 0.32 19.01
N ALA A 59 -3.98 -0.74 18.69
CA ALA A 59 -3.45 -2.00 18.19
C ALA A 59 -4.09 -2.43 16.87
N SER A 60 -3.38 -3.24 16.11
CA SER A 60 -3.92 -3.89 14.92
C SER A 60 -3.34 -5.30 14.78
N VAL A 61 -4.18 -6.22 14.32
CA VAL A 61 -3.79 -7.58 13.98
C VAL A 61 -4.17 -7.83 12.53
N GLY A 62 -3.38 -8.59 11.80
CA GLY A 62 -3.73 -9.00 10.45
C GLY A 62 -3.20 -10.37 10.11
N VAL A 63 -3.90 -11.01 9.20
CA VAL A 63 -3.54 -12.31 8.64
C VAL A 63 -3.57 -12.18 7.13
N GLY A 64 -2.56 -12.73 6.47
CA GLY A 64 -2.42 -12.61 5.03
C GLY A 64 -1.69 -13.77 4.39
N VAL A 65 -1.77 -13.77 3.08
CA VAL A 65 -1.04 -14.65 2.19
C VAL A 65 -0.10 -13.81 1.34
N GLN A 66 1.06 -14.36 1.00
CA GLN A 66 2.01 -13.71 0.13
C GLN A 66 2.65 -14.72 -0.82
N THR A 67 3.05 -14.21 -1.98
CA THR A 67 3.92 -14.89 -2.92
C THR A 67 5.11 -13.98 -3.19
N SER A 68 6.31 -14.53 -3.02
CA SER A 68 7.55 -13.86 -3.39
C SER A 68 8.20 -14.65 -4.52
N LYS A 69 8.46 -13.98 -5.65
CA LYS A 69 9.26 -14.44 -6.79
C LYS A 69 9.28 -15.97 -7.05
N ALA A 70 8.25 -16.47 -7.73
CA ALA A 70 8.41 -17.58 -8.69
C ALA A 70 7.46 -17.48 -9.91
N LEU A 71 7.24 -16.28 -10.45
CA LEU A 71 6.56 -16.17 -11.76
C LEU A 71 7.52 -16.27 -12.96
N GLN A 72 8.83 -16.55 -12.75
CA GLN A 72 9.80 -16.65 -13.86
C GLN A 72 10.84 -17.76 -13.74
N THR A 73 10.77 -18.64 -12.74
CA THR A 73 11.65 -19.82 -12.70
C THR A 73 10.88 -20.98 -12.08
N ALA A 74 10.64 -22.02 -12.87
CA ALA A 74 9.76 -23.17 -12.59
C ALA A 74 10.21 -24.08 -11.44
N LYS A 75 10.89 -23.58 -10.41
CA LYS A 75 11.24 -24.33 -9.19
C LYS A 75 11.06 -23.46 -7.95
N ARG A 76 9.91 -23.68 -7.29
CA ARG A 76 9.48 -23.23 -5.95
C ARG A 76 8.86 -21.82 -5.89
N ASP A 77 7.58 -21.76 -6.21
CA ASP A 77 6.66 -20.75 -5.67
C ASP A 77 6.74 -20.76 -4.14
N LYS A 78 7.34 -19.71 -3.57
CA LYS A 78 7.30 -19.45 -2.12
C LYS A 78 5.97 -18.78 -1.80
N PHE A 79 4.91 -19.58 -1.83
CA PHE A 79 3.64 -19.22 -1.22
C PHE A 79 3.75 -19.38 0.29
N GLY A 80 3.29 -18.38 1.03
CA GLY A 80 3.34 -18.40 2.49
C GLY A 80 2.20 -17.64 3.13
N TYR A 81 1.93 -18.01 4.37
CA TYR A 81 0.99 -17.34 5.26
C TYR A 81 1.76 -16.44 6.21
N TYR A 82 1.11 -15.38 6.68
CA TYR A 82 1.68 -14.58 7.74
C TYR A 82 0.64 -13.96 8.64
N ILE A 83 1.01 -13.84 9.92
CA ILE A 83 0.27 -13.13 10.94
C ILE A 83 1.11 -11.91 11.33
N ARG A 84 0.47 -10.77 11.52
CA ARG A 84 1.11 -9.52 11.93
C ARG A 84 0.35 -8.87 13.06
N GLY A 85 1.08 -8.45 14.09
CA GLY A 85 0.60 -7.56 15.15
C GLY A 85 1.33 -6.22 15.09
N LYS A 86 0.62 -5.15 15.43
CA LYS A 86 1.21 -3.84 15.74
C LYS A 86 0.49 -3.26 16.95
N LYS A 87 1.23 -2.71 17.90
CA LYS A 87 0.72 -1.86 18.98
C LYS A 87 1.48 -0.53 18.95
N ALA A 88 0.77 0.58 19.11
CA ALA A 88 1.35 1.89 19.30
C ALA A 88 1.07 2.36 20.73
N ILE A 89 2.04 2.99 21.36
CA ILE A 89 1.95 3.56 22.71
C ILE A 89 2.43 4.99 22.59
N SER A 90 1.53 5.96 22.80
CA SER A 90 1.89 7.37 22.87
C SER A 90 2.53 7.66 24.22
N LEU A 91 3.70 8.29 24.22
CA LEU A 91 4.42 8.67 25.44
C LEU A 91 4.06 10.10 25.90
N THR A 92 3.62 10.93 24.96
CA THR A 92 3.25 12.32 25.22
C THR A 92 1.74 12.53 25.03
N SER A 93 1.16 13.48 25.76
CA SER A 93 -0.26 13.84 25.66
C SER A 93 -0.64 14.36 24.26
N ASN A 94 0.30 14.97 23.54
CA ASN A 94 0.14 15.42 22.16
C ASN A 94 0.31 14.31 21.11
N GLY A 95 0.71 13.09 21.50
CA GLY A 95 0.87 11.95 20.59
C GLY A 95 2.05 12.03 19.60
N PHE A 96 2.89 13.06 19.69
CA PHE A 96 4.03 13.25 18.78
C PHE A 96 5.20 12.31 19.05
N VAL A 97 5.34 11.87 20.29
CA VAL A 97 6.36 10.91 20.70
C VAL A 97 5.69 9.62 21.13
N GLY A 98 6.18 8.49 20.60
CA GLY A 98 5.58 7.20 20.90
C GLY A 98 6.48 6.02 20.57
N ILE A 99 6.03 4.86 21.00
CA ILE A 99 6.67 3.57 20.75
C ILE A 99 5.73 2.71 19.91
N ASN A 100 6.24 2.12 18.83
CA ASN A 100 5.54 1.05 18.12
C ASN A 100 6.20 -0.29 18.43
N ILE A 101 5.38 -1.25 18.83
CA ILE A 101 5.75 -2.65 18.92
C ILE A 101 5.17 -3.34 17.69
N LYS A 102 6.00 -4.08 16.95
CA LYS A 102 5.60 -4.85 15.77
C LYS A 102 5.99 -6.30 15.96
N GLY A 103 5.07 -7.19 15.64
CA GLY A 103 5.30 -8.62 15.55
C GLY A 103 4.85 -9.13 14.20
N ARG A 104 5.59 -10.07 13.63
CA ARG A 104 5.23 -10.77 12.40
C ARG A 104 5.68 -12.21 12.49
N CYS A 105 4.82 -13.15 12.13
CA CYS A 105 5.16 -14.56 12.01
C CYS A 105 4.84 -14.98 10.58
N ASP A 106 5.85 -15.31 9.81
CA ASP A 106 5.72 -15.85 8.47
C ASP A 106 5.82 -17.37 8.53
N THR A 107 5.05 -18.05 7.68
CA THR A 107 5.02 -19.50 7.60
C THR A 107 4.92 -19.94 6.16
N ASP A 108 5.61 -21.01 5.80
CA ASP A 108 5.55 -21.60 4.46
C ASP A 108 4.20 -22.30 4.20
N LYS A 109 4.00 -22.75 2.96
CA LYS A 109 2.78 -23.47 2.56
C LYS A 109 2.49 -24.72 3.40
N GLU A 110 3.53 -25.41 3.86
CA GLU A 110 3.42 -26.67 4.61
C GLU A 110 3.43 -26.49 6.13
N PHE A 111 3.50 -25.24 6.62
CA PHE A 111 3.57 -24.92 8.05
C PHE A 111 4.78 -25.49 8.81
N LYS A 112 5.85 -25.84 8.08
CA LYS A 112 7.08 -26.42 8.62
C LYS A 112 8.10 -25.35 9.02
N GLU A 113 8.24 -24.31 8.22
CA GLU A 113 9.18 -23.22 8.49
C GLU A 113 8.45 -22.03 9.10
N ARG A 114 8.83 -21.64 10.32
CA ARG A 114 8.26 -20.48 11.02
C ARG A 114 9.31 -19.41 11.23
N LYS A 115 9.06 -18.21 10.72
CA LYS A 115 9.94 -17.05 10.88
C LYS A 115 9.22 -15.99 11.70
N ALA A 116 9.57 -15.90 12.98
CA ALA A 116 9.11 -14.84 13.85
C ALA A 116 10.04 -13.62 13.74
N ARG A 117 9.46 -12.46 13.51
CA ARG A 117 10.11 -11.15 13.49
C ARG A 117 9.45 -10.24 14.50
N GLY A 118 10.26 -9.60 15.32
CA GLY A 118 9.84 -8.58 16.27
C GLY A 118 10.61 -7.29 16.02
N ALA A 119 9.94 -6.15 16.11
CA ALA A 119 10.61 -4.86 16.07
C ALA A 119 10.01 -3.89 17.09
N LEU A 120 10.89 -3.12 17.72
CA LEU A 120 10.54 -2.00 18.58
C LEU A 120 10.95 -0.70 17.87
N GLU A 121 10.05 0.27 17.76
CA GLU A 121 10.34 1.56 17.13
C GLU A 121 10.03 2.69 18.09
N PHE A 122 10.99 3.56 18.30
CA PHE A 122 10.73 4.90 18.78
C PHE A 122 10.31 5.78 17.60
N VAL A 123 9.26 6.59 17.79
CA VAL A 123 8.71 7.49 16.78
C VAL A 123 8.63 8.88 17.35
N TRP A 124 9.15 9.85 16.61
CA TRP A 124 9.02 11.26 16.88
C TRP A 124 8.49 11.97 15.63
N SER A 125 7.31 12.55 15.75
CA SER A 125 6.66 13.35 14.71
C SER A 125 6.79 14.83 15.06
N ILE A 126 7.26 15.63 14.12
CA ILE A 126 7.39 17.08 14.23
C ILE A 126 6.47 17.65 13.15
N LEU A 127 5.36 18.26 13.57
CA LEU A 127 4.45 18.96 12.68
C LEU A 127 4.96 20.38 12.42
N ASP A 128 4.66 20.92 11.24
CA ASP A 128 5.00 22.30 10.86
C ASP A 128 6.47 22.67 11.07
N PHE A 129 7.41 21.76 10.74
CA PHE A 129 8.85 22.04 10.84
C PHE A 129 9.25 23.25 9.98
N GLN A 130 8.65 23.33 8.79
CA GLN A 130 8.44 24.55 8.02
C GLN A 130 6.97 24.59 7.61
N LYS A 131 6.51 25.73 7.08
CA LYS A 131 5.13 25.89 6.61
C LYS A 131 4.77 24.75 5.64
N ASP A 132 3.73 23.99 5.97
CA ASP A 132 3.24 22.83 5.22
C ASP A 132 4.23 21.65 5.11
N GLN A 133 5.18 21.52 6.05
CA GLN A 133 6.18 20.45 6.09
C GLN A 133 6.10 19.63 7.37
N ASP A 134 5.70 18.36 7.22
CA ASP A 134 5.68 17.39 8.30
C ASP A 134 6.90 16.46 8.25
N VAL A 135 7.62 16.38 9.35
CA VAL A 135 8.79 15.52 9.52
C VAL A 135 8.47 14.42 10.53
N ARG A 136 8.85 13.19 10.22
CA ARG A 136 8.77 12.08 11.18
C ARG A 136 10.05 11.27 11.17
N ILE A 137 10.67 11.21 12.34
CA ILE A 137 11.86 10.45 12.62
C ILE A 137 11.44 9.16 13.32
N LYS A 138 12.03 8.03 12.93
CA LYS A 138 11.92 6.78 13.67
C LYS A 138 13.26 6.11 13.82
N VAL A 139 13.48 5.59 15.01
CA VAL A 139 14.61 4.71 15.31
C VAL A 139 14.02 3.38 15.73
N GLY A 140 14.35 2.33 15.00
CA GLY A 140 13.83 0.99 15.23
C GLY A 140 14.94 -0.01 15.52
N TYR A 141 14.56 -1.12 16.15
CA TYR A 141 15.43 -2.27 16.37
C TYR A 141 14.66 -3.54 16.03
N GLU A 142 15.11 -4.27 15.02
CA GLU A 142 14.60 -5.60 14.68
C GLU A 142 15.26 -6.65 15.57
N ILE A 143 14.51 -7.17 16.54
CA ILE A 143 14.98 -8.06 17.60
C ILE A 143 15.51 -9.38 17.02
N SER A 144 14.85 -9.92 15.99
CA SER A 144 15.22 -11.23 15.42
C SER A 144 16.54 -11.22 14.68
N GLN A 145 16.89 -10.09 14.04
CA GLN A 145 18.14 -9.94 13.30
C GLN A 145 19.18 -9.10 14.06
N GLN A 146 18.78 -8.54 15.22
CA GLN A 146 19.59 -7.64 16.03
C GLN A 146 20.08 -6.40 15.26
N VAL A 147 19.26 -5.93 14.31
CA VAL A 147 19.60 -4.84 13.39
C VAL A 147 18.84 -3.57 13.79
N PRO A 148 19.55 -2.49 14.18
CA PRO A 148 18.93 -1.17 14.29
C PRO A 148 18.68 -0.59 12.90
N TYR A 149 17.61 0.18 12.79
CA TYR A 149 17.28 0.90 11.57
C TYR A 149 16.77 2.30 11.87
N PHE A 150 16.92 3.18 10.89
CA PHE A 150 16.52 4.56 10.95
C PHE A 150 15.58 4.88 9.79
N GLN A 151 14.53 5.65 10.07
CA GLN A 151 13.61 6.12 9.06
C GLN A 151 13.36 7.62 9.22
N LEU A 152 13.64 8.38 8.17
CA LEU A 152 13.22 9.76 8.03
C LEU A 152 12.09 9.82 7.00
N ARG A 153 10.94 10.36 7.40
CA ARG A 153 9.85 10.68 6.48
C ARG A 153 9.65 12.18 6.46
N GLU A 154 9.59 12.71 5.26
CA GLU A 154 9.21 14.09 5.01
C GLU A 154 8.13 14.08 3.92
N ASN A 155 6.95 14.62 4.24
CA ASN A 155 5.83 14.66 3.31
C ASN A 155 5.52 13.27 2.68
N ASN A 156 5.76 13.15 1.37
CA ASN A 156 5.55 11.94 0.57
C ASN A 156 6.83 11.11 0.33
N TRP A 157 7.96 11.56 0.85
CA TRP A 157 9.26 10.89 0.72
C TRP A 157 9.63 10.19 2.02
N THR A 158 10.39 9.11 1.89
CA THR A 158 10.89 8.35 3.02
C THR A 158 12.26 7.81 2.69
N LEU A 159 13.22 8.12 3.55
CA LEU A 159 14.53 7.51 3.59
C LEU A 159 14.52 6.45 4.69
N ASN A 160 14.97 5.24 4.38
CA ASN A 160 15.23 4.19 5.36
C ASN A 160 16.70 3.80 5.25
N ALA A 161 17.36 3.62 6.39
CA ALA A 161 18.73 3.16 6.48
C ALA A 161 18.78 2.07 7.54
N ASP A 162 19.28 0.90 7.17
CA ASP A 162 19.37 -0.25 8.06
C ASP A 162 20.86 -0.50 8.34
N ALA A 163 21.23 -0.60 9.62
CA ALA A 163 22.60 -0.95 9.98
C ALA A 163 22.79 -2.46 9.77
N ASN A 164 23.84 -2.86 9.08
CA ASN A 164 24.10 -4.29 8.94
C ASN A 164 24.50 -4.94 10.26
N ALA A 165 24.24 -6.24 10.34
CA ALA A 165 24.94 -7.11 11.28
C ALA A 165 26.46 -6.95 11.10
N PRO A 166 27.26 -7.07 12.16
CA PRO A 166 28.69 -6.70 12.21
C PRO A 166 29.63 -7.33 11.16
N ASN A 167 29.14 -8.25 10.32
CA ASN A 167 29.92 -8.99 9.33
C ASN A 167 29.71 -8.51 7.87
N ASN A 168 28.94 -7.45 7.63
CA ASN A 168 28.73 -6.89 6.28
C ASN A 168 28.93 -5.37 6.28
N ASN A 169 29.93 -4.89 5.53
CA ASN A 169 30.37 -3.48 5.56
C ASN A 169 29.49 -2.50 4.74
N ASN A 170 28.34 -2.92 4.21
CA ASN A 170 27.53 -2.11 3.28
C ASN A 170 26.17 -1.72 3.85
N GLU A 171 26.03 -0.53 4.44
CA GLU A 171 24.72 -0.01 4.84
C GLU A 171 23.72 -0.06 3.68
N ASP A 172 22.52 -0.65 3.91
CA ASP A 172 21.46 -0.61 2.89
C ASP A 172 20.59 0.62 3.12
N VAL A 173 20.52 1.43 2.07
CA VAL A 173 19.72 2.65 2.04
C VAL A 173 18.61 2.46 1.03
N THR A 174 17.37 2.63 1.49
CA THR A 174 16.18 2.55 0.66
C THR A 174 15.44 3.88 0.64
N VAL A 175 15.25 4.42 -0.56
CA VAL A 175 14.44 5.64 -0.80
C VAL A 175 13.07 5.22 -1.32
N GLU A 176 12.01 5.71 -0.70
CA GLU A 176 10.62 5.54 -1.12
C GLU A 176 9.96 6.89 -1.39
N ARG A 177 9.34 7.05 -2.56
CA ARG A 177 8.43 8.16 -2.87
C ARG A 177 7.02 7.61 -3.05
N LYS A 178 6.06 8.18 -2.31
CA LYS A 178 4.63 7.87 -2.48
C LYS A 178 3.99 8.82 -3.47
N GLU A 179 3.17 8.27 -4.35
CA GLU A 179 2.30 9.01 -5.23
C GLU A 179 0.85 8.73 -4.85
N LYS A 180 0.06 9.80 -4.74
CA LYS A 180 -1.39 9.70 -4.73
C LYS A 180 -1.85 9.64 -6.19
N SER A 181 -1.89 8.46 -6.78
CA SER A 181 -2.43 8.32 -8.14
C SER A 181 -3.96 8.40 -8.11
N ALA A 182 -4.50 9.47 -8.69
CA ALA A 182 -5.81 9.47 -9.32
C ALA A 182 -5.64 9.03 -10.79
N VAL A 183 -5.33 7.76 -11.05
CA VAL A 183 -5.25 7.23 -12.42
C VAL A 183 -5.71 5.78 -12.42
N ILE A 184 -6.96 5.56 -12.84
CA ILE A 184 -7.40 4.31 -13.47
C ILE A 184 -7.64 4.66 -14.94
N GLY A 185 -6.65 4.32 -15.76
CA GLY A 185 -6.66 4.53 -17.19
C GLY A 185 -5.25 4.23 -17.66
N VAL A 186 -5.11 3.40 -18.70
CA VAL A 186 -3.82 2.90 -19.21
C VAL A 186 -3.25 1.67 -18.48
N MET A 187 -4.05 0.60 -18.45
CA MET A 187 -3.52 -0.77 -18.58
C MET A 187 -4.52 -1.62 -19.39
N LYS A 188 -4.80 -1.17 -20.62
CA LYS A 188 -5.44 -1.94 -21.70
C LYS A 188 -4.63 -1.72 -22.99
N LYS A 189 -3.36 -2.10 -22.99
CA LYS A 189 -2.56 -2.22 -24.22
C LYS A 189 -1.24 -2.95 -23.92
N SER A 190 -1.32 -4.25 -23.70
CA SER A 190 -0.22 -5.20 -23.92
C SER A 190 -0.67 -6.60 -23.51
N VAL A 191 -1.58 -7.20 -24.30
CA VAL A 191 -1.57 -8.64 -24.59
C VAL A 191 -2.24 -8.76 -25.97
N GLY A 192 -1.43 -8.81 -27.01
CA GLY A 192 -1.86 -9.24 -28.35
C GLY A 192 -1.05 -10.47 -28.71
N GLY A 193 -1.73 -11.54 -29.16
CA GLY A 193 -1.06 -12.64 -29.86
C GLY A 193 -1.77 -13.99 -29.79
N CYS A 194 -2.50 -14.33 -30.87
CA CYS A 194 -2.93 -15.66 -31.34
C CYS A 194 -4.15 -16.27 -30.61
N THR A 195 -5.22 -16.73 -31.28
CA THR A 195 -5.36 -17.40 -32.59
C THR A 195 -6.72 -17.12 -33.27
N HIS A 196 -6.71 -17.16 -34.61
CA HIS A 196 -7.80 -17.49 -35.55
C HIS A 196 -9.25 -17.62 -35.04
N GLU A 197 -10.15 -16.79 -35.57
CA GLU A 197 -11.41 -17.26 -36.15
C GLU A 197 -11.98 -16.19 -37.12
N ARG A 198 -11.93 -16.52 -38.41
CA ARG A 198 -12.71 -15.88 -39.48
C ARG A 198 -14.11 -16.51 -39.46
N GLU A 199 -15.07 -15.76 -40.01
CA GLU A 199 -16.46 -16.14 -40.34
C GLU A 199 -17.49 -15.98 -39.23
N ARG A 200 -18.23 -14.86 -39.28
CA ARG A 200 -19.64 -14.86 -39.71
C ARG A 200 -20.17 -13.43 -39.71
N ALA A 201 -20.25 -12.87 -40.92
CA ALA A 201 -21.18 -11.81 -41.21
C ALA A 201 -22.55 -12.45 -41.51
N GLU A 202 -23.59 -11.68 -41.19
CA GLU A 202 -24.98 -11.82 -41.63
C GLU A 202 -25.97 -12.70 -40.82
N ILE A 203 -27.21 -12.18 -40.78
CA ILE A 203 -28.48 -12.71 -40.23
C ILE A 203 -28.70 -12.25 -38.75
N LEU A 204 -29.58 -11.30 -38.40
CA LEU A 204 -30.95 -11.02 -38.86
C LEU A 204 -31.29 -9.52 -38.87
N LYS A 205 -32.00 -9.11 -39.94
CA LYS A 205 -32.92 -7.98 -40.02
C LYS A 205 -34.28 -8.37 -39.41
N GLU A 206 -35.14 -7.36 -39.25
CA GLU A 206 -36.55 -7.35 -38.81
C GLU A 206 -36.71 -7.17 -37.28
N ALA A 207 -37.46 -6.21 -36.74
CA ALA A 207 -38.52 -5.38 -37.30
C ALA A 207 -38.73 -4.13 -36.41
N VAL A 208 -39.07 -3.00 -37.06
CA VAL A 208 -40.21 -2.10 -36.72
C VAL A 208 -40.14 -1.28 -35.41
N THR A 209 -40.45 0.01 -35.29
CA THR A 209 -40.67 1.18 -36.16
C THR A 209 -40.82 2.37 -35.18
N GLU A 210 -40.53 3.60 -35.64
CA GLU A 210 -41.12 4.89 -35.23
C GLU A 210 -41.27 5.28 -33.73
N ALA A 211 -40.55 6.35 -33.34
CA ALA A 211 -41.18 7.61 -32.92
C ALA A 211 -40.14 8.75 -32.85
N GLU A 212 -40.42 9.83 -33.58
CA GLU A 212 -39.64 11.06 -33.72
C GLU A 212 -39.58 11.95 -32.45
N PRO A 213 -38.67 12.96 -32.41
CA PRO A 213 -38.46 13.84 -31.27
C PRO A 213 -39.29 15.14 -31.37
N THR A 214 -39.86 15.62 -30.26
CA THR A 214 -40.39 17.00 -30.20
C THR A 214 -40.11 17.70 -28.85
N ASN A 215 -39.29 18.75 -28.96
CA ASN A 215 -39.42 20.13 -28.46
C ASN A 215 -39.91 20.48 -27.02
N ASN A 216 -39.14 21.42 -26.46
CA ASN A 216 -39.50 22.54 -25.56
C ASN A 216 -39.90 22.28 -24.09
N CYS A 217 -39.09 22.82 -23.16
CA CYS A 217 -39.61 23.74 -22.14
C CYS A 217 -38.52 24.59 -21.44
N LYS A 218 -38.90 25.84 -21.17
CA LYS A 218 -38.20 26.95 -20.50
C LYS A 218 -38.38 26.91 -18.97
N SER A 219 -37.54 27.70 -18.29
CA SER A 219 -37.75 28.33 -16.96
C SER A 219 -37.72 27.38 -15.75
N THR A 220 -37.28 27.69 -14.52
CA THR A 220 -37.00 28.91 -13.74
C THR A 220 -36.18 28.42 -12.53
N GLY A 221 -35.10 29.06 -12.07
CA GLY A 221 -35.15 30.05 -10.98
C GLY A 221 -35.13 29.45 -9.57
N ALA A 222 -33.98 29.48 -8.88
CA ALA A 222 -33.88 29.74 -7.43
C ALA A 222 -32.41 29.94 -6.99
N ARG A 223 -32.08 31.18 -6.60
CA ARG A 223 -30.92 31.55 -5.78
C ARG A 223 -31.29 31.33 -4.31
N ILE A 224 -30.39 30.79 -3.49
CA ILE A 224 -30.21 31.23 -2.10
C ILE A 224 -28.71 31.14 -1.75
N ASN A 225 -28.11 32.29 -1.44
CA ASN A 225 -26.87 32.42 -0.68
C ASN A 225 -27.20 32.25 0.82
N LEU A 226 -26.29 31.70 1.61
CA LEU A 226 -25.62 32.38 2.74
C LEU A 226 -24.88 31.38 3.66
N GLN A 227 -23.62 31.74 3.94
CA GLN A 227 -22.88 31.67 5.20
C GLN A 227 -22.59 30.33 5.91
N ASN A 228 -21.28 30.07 6.03
CA ASN A 228 -20.52 29.86 7.27
C ASN A 228 -21.24 29.21 8.45
N ASP A 229 -20.74 28.06 8.93
CA ASP A 229 -19.79 28.02 10.05
C ASP A 229 -19.37 26.58 10.37
N ASP A 230 -18.15 26.49 10.90
CA ASP A 230 -17.59 25.48 11.82
C ASP A 230 -17.28 24.04 11.36
N ALA A 231 -15.97 23.84 11.22
CA ALA A 231 -15.16 22.84 11.92
C ALA A 231 -15.87 21.61 12.51
N ILE A 232 -15.31 20.42 12.25
CA ILE A 232 -14.70 19.57 13.30
C ILE A 232 -14.25 18.22 12.69
N SER A 233 -13.02 17.85 13.06
CA SER A 233 -12.45 16.50 13.16
C SER A 233 -12.00 15.76 11.88
N CYS A 234 -10.71 15.94 11.57
CA CYS A 234 -9.91 14.89 10.96
C CYS A 234 -9.68 13.75 11.98
N PRO A 235 -9.89 12.47 11.62
CA PRO A 235 -9.41 11.37 12.43
C PRO A 235 -7.91 11.17 12.16
N LEU A 236 -7.07 11.63 13.09
CA LEU A 236 -5.65 11.29 13.17
C LEU A 236 -5.52 9.83 13.62
N LEU A 237 -4.82 9.02 12.82
CA LEU A 237 -4.18 7.74 13.18
C LEU A 237 -2.89 7.53 12.36
#